data_AF-A0A024GW15-F1
#
_entry.id   AF-A0A024GW15-F1
#
_cell.length_a   1.000
_cell.length_b   1.000
_cell.length_c   1.000
_cell.angle_alpha   90.00
_cell.angle_beta   90.00
_cell.angle_gamma   90.00
#
_symmetry.space_group_name_H-M   'P 1'
#
loop_
_entity.id
_entity.type
_entity.pdbx_description
1 polymer ?
#
loop_
_entity_poly.entity_id
_entity_poly.type
_entity_poly.pdbx_seq_one_letter_code
_entity_poly.pdbx_strand_id
1 'polypeptide(L)'
;MHRILGQDRKSGAIYLDPASLIVSSERQGDKNATDERLNRLFTSTISIVPVLFSQGVNEMQTVANTVGKASLQREINVANFARLERYFDEYCKFSRLTCPLPWTKEPPDGFSDEKHDGYYTFADQKAIFEELRINVHRAGREKKCMEILTLSSFLARSLGGGRVTCCKSAKDRTAMSVTLEQANLFVHCHRLRPELRDFVTSLLRTHGVRRENARKNIGQAKYCFSALQNYMLPSAYKCPPGTGGGSKS
;
A
#
# COMPACT_ATOMS: atom_id res chain seq x y z
N MET A 1 28.93 9.29 23.21
CA MET A 1 28.13 9.78 22.07
C MET A 1 27.22 10.88 22.56
N HIS A 2 27.37 12.11 22.04
CA HIS A 2 26.41 13.19 22.27
C HIS A 2 25.06 12.78 21.69
N ARG A 3 24.02 12.74 22.52
CA ARG A 3 22.64 12.58 22.06
C ARG A 3 22.09 13.94 21.69
N ILE A 4 21.35 13.99 20.59
CA ILE A 4 20.67 15.20 20.13
C ILE A 4 19.34 15.32 20.88
N LEU A 5 18.88 16.55 21.16
CA LEU A 5 17.58 16.79 21.80
C LEU A 5 16.48 16.09 20.99
N GLY A 6 15.57 15.38 21.67
CA GLY A 6 14.50 14.61 21.03
C GLY A 6 14.90 13.19 20.55
N GLN A 7 16.15 12.76 20.77
CA GLN A 7 16.57 11.41 20.40
C GLN A 7 16.08 10.32 21.36
N ASP A 8 15.17 9.47 20.90
CA ASP A 8 14.61 8.33 21.64
C ASP A 8 15.70 7.31 21.99
N ARG A 9 15.64 6.81 23.23
CA ARG A 9 16.71 5.96 23.79
C ARG A 9 16.75 4.55 23.20
N LYS A 10 15.65 4.06 22.65
CA LYS A 10 15.43 2.67 22.24
C LYS A 10 15.50 2.51 20.72
N SER A 11 14.92 3.44 19.97
CA SER A 11 14.92 3.44 18.51
C SER A 11 16.07 4.27 17.91
N GLY A 12 16.62 5.23 18.67
CA GLY A 12 17.60 6.19 18.17
C GLY A 12 17.01 7.25 17.24
N ALA A 13 15.69 7.24 17.02
CA ALA A 13 14.99 8.23 16.21
C ALA A 13 15.01 9.60 16.89
N ILE A 14 15.21 10.66 16.10
CA ILE A 14 15.19 12.04 16.57
C ILE A 14 13.79 12.57 16.31
N TYR A 15 13.04 12.80 17.37
CA TYR A 15 11.72 13.42 17.31
C TYR A 15 11.86 14.92 17.50
N LEU A 16 11.17 15.68 16.66
CA LEU A 16 10.95 17.08 16.94
C LEU A 16 9.97 17.17 18.12
N ASP A 17 10.31 17.94 19.16
CA ASP A 17 9.37 18.20 20.25
C ASP A 17 8.22 19.07 19.70
N PRO A 18 6.95 18.63 19.75
CA PRO A 18 5.83 19.45 19.31
C PRO A 18 5.77 20.82 20.02
N ALA A 19 6.24 20.92 21.26
CA ALA A 19 6.32 22.19 21.99
C ALA A 19 7.36 23.17 21.40
N SER A 20 8.30 22.67 20.58
CA SER A 20 9.28 23.49 19.85
C SER A 20 8.77 24.03 18.51
N LEU A 21 7.61 23.57 18.03
CA LEU A 21 6.94 24.13 16.84
C LEU A 21 6.11 25.35 17.25
N ILE A 22 6.75 26.52 17.28
CA ILE A 22 6.04 27.80 17.41
C ILE A 22 5.92 28.40 16.02
N VAL A 23 4.69 28.47 15.50
CA VAL A 23 4.38 29.24 14.30
C VAL A 23 3.96 30.63 14.74
N SER A 24 4.88 31.59 14.66
CA SER A 24 4.61 33.01 14.85
C SER A 24 4.79 33.74 13.53
N SER A 25 3.79 34.50 13.09
CA SER A 25 4.01 35.46 12.01
C SER A 25 4.96 36.55 12.53
N GLU A 26 5.99 36.93 11.78
CA GLU A 26 7.00 37.95 12.17
C GLU A 26 6.40 39.36 12.40
N ARG A 27 5.08 39.53 12.29
CA ARG A 27 4.39 40.80 12.51
C ARG A 27 4.21 41.03 14.00
N GLN A 28 5.21 41.68 14.60
CA GLN A 28 5.08 42.34 15.90
C GLN A 28 3.83 43.24 15.92
N GLY A 29 2.81 42.86 16.68
CA GLY A 29 1.67 43.74 16.93
C GLY A 29 0.47 43.06 17.58
N ASP A 30 0.08 41.87 17.13
CA ASP A 30 -1.09 41.18 17.68
C ASP A 30 -0.97 39.67 17.46
N LYS A 31 -1.38 38.87 18.45
CA LYS A 31 -1.55 37.42 18.27
C LYS A 31 -2.77 37.21 17.38
N ASN A 32 -2.56 37.29 16.07
CA ASN A 32 -3.61 37.17 15.08
C ASN A 32 -4.25 35.78 15.20
N ALA A 33 -5.58 35.66 15.14
CA ALA A 33 -6.31 34.37 15.19
C ALA A 33 -5.77 33.31 14.21
N THR A 34 -5.10 33.76 13.13
CA THR A 34 -4.35 32.95 12.19
C THR A 34 -3.21 32.17 12.85
N ASP A 35 -2.40 32.80 13.69
CA ASP A 35 -1.26 32.17 14.35
C ASP A 35 -1.73 31.11 15.37
N GLU A 36 -2.85 31.35 16.04
CA GLU A 36 -3.45 30.37 16.94
C GLU A 36 -3.99 29.14 16.19
N ARG A 37 -4.62 29.37 15.02
CA ARG A 37 -5.09 28.30 14.14
C ARG A 37 -3.91 27.50 13.56
N LEU A 38 -2.85 28.17 13.14
CA LEU A 38 -1.64 27.52 12.62
C LEU A 38 -0.95 26.71 13.72
N ASN A 39 -0.76 27.27 14.91
CA ASN A 39 -0.21 26.53 16.05
C ASN A 39 -1.07 25.30 16.34
N ARG A 40 -2.39 25.42 16.43
CA ARG A 40 -3.28 24.25 16.58
C ARG A 40 -3.12 23.23 15.46
N LEU A 41 -2.99 23.64 14.21
CA LEU A 41 -2.81 22.72 13.07
C LEU A 41 -1.47 21.97 13.16
N PHE A 42 -0.38 22.66 13.51
CA PHE A 42 0.97 22.09 13.54
C PHE A 42 1.30 21.36 14.85
N THR A 43 0.58 21.62 15.95
CA THR A 43 0.75 20.90 17.23
C THR A 43 -0.28 19.80 17.44
N SER A 44 -1.31 19.72 16.61
CA SER A 44 -2.30 18.63 16.69
C SER A 44 -1.67 17.30 16.29
N THR A 45 -1.92 16.27 17.10
CA THR A 45 -1.48 14.91 16.81
C THR A 45 -2.42 14.23 15.83
N ILE A 46 -1.87 13.59 14.80
CA ILE A 46 -2.65 12.75 13.87
C ILE A 46 -2.55 11.29 14.34
N SER A 47 -3.69 10.66 14.59
CA SER A 47 -3.74 9.23 14.94
C SER A 47 -3.45 8.37 13.71
N ILE A 48 -2.60 7.36 13.87
CA ILE A 48 -2.24 6.41 12.82
C ILE A 48 -2.84 5.05 13.15
N VAL A 49 -3.59 4.47 12.20
CA VAL A 49 -4.16 3.12 12.31
C VAL A 49 -3.36 2.17 11.41
N PRO A 50 -2.30 1.51 11.91
CA PRO A 50 -1.55 0.53 11.14
C PRO A 50 -2.36 -0.76 10.97
N VAL A 51 -2.36 -1.27 9.74
CA VAL A 51 -2.86 -2.61 9.40
C VAL A 51 -1.81 -3.36 8.59
N LEU A 52 -1.70 -4.66 8.81
CA LEU A 52 -0.77 -5.54 8.12
C LEU A 52 -1.53 -6.70 7.47
N PHE A 53 -1.42 -6.79 6.15
CA PHE A 53 -1.83 -7.96 5.39
C PHE A 53 -0.60 -8.67 4.83
N SER A 54 -0.56 -9.98 4.99
CA SER A 54 0.56 -10.82 4.56
C SER A 54 0.08 -12.02 3.78
N GLN A 55 0.80 -12.36 2.71
CA GLN A 55 0.51 -13.53 1.90
C GLN A 55 1.80 -14.13 1.34
N GLY A 56 2.07 -15.39 1.69
CA GLY A 56 3.20 -16.12 1.14
C GLY A 56 3.02 -16.42 -0.36
N VAL A 57 3.94 -15.96 -1.20
CA VAL A 57 3.81 -16.08 -2.67
C VAL A 57 4.28 -17.44 -3.22
N ASN A 58 5.22 -18.16 -2.57
CA ASN A 58 5.83 -19.39 -3.11
C ASN A 58 5.19 -20.68 -2.55
N GLU A 59 4.59 -21.54 -3.38
CA GLU A 59 3.79 -22.72 -2.97
C GLU A 59 4.57 -23.79 -2.20
N MET A 60 5.69 -24.30 -2.73
CA MET A 60 6.48 -25.37 -2.07
C MET A 60 7.20 -24.89 -0.81
N GLN A 61 7.62 -23.62 -0.77
CA GLN A 61 8.20 -23.03 0.45
C GLN A 61 7.12 -22.83 1.53
N THR A 62 5.84 -22.72 1.16
CA THR A 62 4.75 -22.77 2.13
C THR A 62 4.64 -24.19 2.68
N VAL A 63 4.54 -25.23 1.85
CA VAL A 63 4.46 -26.66 2.29
C VAL A 63 5.57 -27.04 3.28
N ALA A 64 6.82 -26.65 2.99
CA ALA A 64 7.95 -26.91 3.89
C ALA A 64 7.91 -26.12 5.22
N ASN A 65 7.13 -25.03 5.28
CA ASN A 65 6.92 -24.21 6.47
C ASN A 65 5.54 -24.44 7.13
N THR A 66 4.68 -25.32 6.58
CA THR A 66 3.25 -25.43 6.92
C THR A 66 2.97 -26.10 8.26
N VAL A 67 3.94 -26.72 8.94
CA VAL A 67 3.68 -27.22 10.31
C VAL A 67 3.59 -26.02 11.27
N GLY A 68 2.37 -25.53 11.50
CA GLY A 68 2.02 -24.50 12.50
C GLY A 68 2.09 -23.01 12.08
N LYS A 69 2.66 -22.64 10.92
CA LYS A 69 2.83 -21.22 10.54
C LYS A 69 1.72 -20.64 9.66
N ALA A 70 0.92 -21.48 9.00
CA ALA A 70 -0.18 -21.03 8.14
C ALA A 70 -1.35 -20.43 8.96
N SER A 71 -1.59 -20.92 10.18
CA SER A 71 -2.59 -20.38 11.09
C SER A 71 -2.25 -18.94 11.52
N LEU A 72 -0.99 -18.68 11.89
CA LEU A 72 -0.56 -17.36 12.34
C LEU A 72 -0.73 -16.28 11.25
N GLN A 73 -0.40 -16.58 9.98
CA GLN A 73 -0.62 -15.63 8.88
C GLN A 73 -2.11 -15.24 8.77
N ARG A 74 -3.00 -16.24 8.88
CA ARG A 74 -4.45 -16.05 8.83
C ARG A 74 -4.93 -15.25 10.05
N GLU A 75 -4.49 -15.59 11.25
CA GLU A 75 -4.83 -14.88 12.49
C GLU A 75 -4.41 -13.41 12.43
N ILE A 76 -3.20 -13.12 11.95
CA ILE A 76 -2.71 -11.76 11.72
C ILE A 76 -3.64 -11.03 10.75
N ASN A 77 -3.94 -11.62 9.58
CA ASN A 77 -4.79 -10.97 8.59
C ASN A 77 -6.21 -10.73 9.12
N VAL A 78 -6.80 -11.68 9.85
CA VAL A 78 -8.14 -11.53 10.47
C VAL A 78 -8.14 -10.42 11.52
N ALA A 79 -7.15 -10.40 12.42
CA ALA A 79 -7.04 -9.37 13.45
C ALA A 79 -6.85 -7.97 12.85
N ASN A 80 -6.05 -7.87 11.79
CA ASN A 80 -5.84 -6.60 11.08
C ASN A 80 -7.06 -6.18 10.26
N PHE A 81 -7.82 -7.13 9.71
CA PHE A 81 -9.10 -6.82 9.07
C PHE A 81 -10.11 -6.26 10.07
N ALA A 82 -10.26 -6.85 11.25
CA ALA A 82 -11.15 -6.32 12.30
C ALA A 82 -10.73 -4.91 12.79
N ARG A 83 -9.44 -4.57 12.70
CA ARG A 83 -8.96 -3.20 12.93
C ARG A 83 -9.33 -2.27 11.79
N LEU A 84 -9.17 -2.73 10.54
CA LEU A 84 -9.54 -1.99 9.34
C LEU A 84 -11.05 -1.73 9.28
N GLU A 85 -11.87 -2.70 9.66
CA GLU A 85 -13.33 -2.61 9.71
C GLU A 85 -13.78 -1.47 10.61
N ARG A 86 -13.26 -1.41 11.85
CA ARG A 86 -13.52 -0.29 12.76
C ARG A 86 -13.10 1.06 12.17
N TYR A 87 -11.95 1.12 11.50
CA TYR A 87 -11.52 2.36 10.84
C TYR A 87 -12.44 2.72 9.67
N PHE A 88 -12.83 1.75 8.86
CA PHE A 88 -13.70 1.96 7.71
C PHE A 88 -15.08 2.44 8.13
N ASP A 89 -15.64 1.92 9.23
CA ASP A 89 -16.91 2.40 9.79
C ASP A 89 -16.82 3.87 10.23
N GLU A 90 -15.76 4.26 10.94
CA GLU A 90 -15.53 5.65 11.34
C GLU A 90 -15.31 6.55 10.12
N TYR A 91 -14.55 6.08 9.12
CA TYR A 91 -14.37 6.77 7.84
C TYR A 91 -15.71 6.97 7.12
N CYS A 92 -16.59 5.96 7.10
CA CYS A 92 -17.92 6.07 6.51
C CYS A 92 -18.82 7.06 7.25
N LYS A 93 -18.69 7.16 8.59
CA LYS A 93 -19.41 8.17 9.38
C LYS A 93 -18.87 9.57 9.06
N PHE A 94 -17.55 9.74 9.08
CA PHE A 94 -16.88 11.00 8.76
C PHE A 94 -17.24 11.49 7.36
N SER A 95 -17.11 10.63 6.34
CA SER A 95 -17.40 10.98 4.95
C SER A 95 -18.84 11.45 4.75
N ARG A 96 -19.79 10.90 5.51
CA ARG A 96 -21.20 11.33 5.49
C ARG A 96 -21.41 12.71 6.14
N LEU A 97 -20.60 13.06 7.14
CA LEU A 97 -20.71 14.33 7.87
C LEU A 97 -19.99 15.49 7.18
N THR A 98 -18.82 15.24 6.59
CA THR A 98 -17.96 16.30 6.04
C THR A 98 -18.17 16.56 4.56
N CYS A 99 -18.90 15.71 3.85
CA CYS A 99 -19.26 15.92 2.46
C CYS A 99 -20.77 15.64 2.23
N PRO A 100 -21.68 16.54 2.67
CA PRO A 100 -23.13 16.33 2.57
C PRO A 100 -23.71 16.62 1.17
N LEU A 101 -22.89 17.07 0.21
CA LEU A 101 -23.37 17.32 -1.14
C LEU A 101 -23.59 16.00 -1.88
N PRO A 102 -24.66 15.86 -2.69
CA PRO A 102 -24.87 14.69 -3.51
C PRO A 102 -23.61 14.50 -4.35
N TRP A 103 -22.99 13.34 -4.22
CA TRP A 103 -21.87 12.88 -5.03
C TRP A 103 -22.37 12.50 -6.45
N THR A 104 -23.23 13.36 -6.97
CA THR A 104 -24.00 13.42 -8.21
C THR A 104 -24.26 14.91 -8.47
N LYS A 105 -23.20 15.69 -8.70
CA LYS A 105 -23.36 16.86 -9.55
C LYS A 105 -22.86 16.43 -10.91
N GLU A 106 -23.77 16.44 -11.88
CA GLU A 106 -23.42 16.48 -13.29
C GLU A 106 -22.24 17.46 -13.44
N PRO A 107 -21.21 17.11 -14.22
CA PRO A 107 -20.12 18.02 -14.48
C PRO A 107 -20.70 19.35 -15.01
N PRO A 108 -20.16 20.50 -14.60
CA PRO A 108 -20.56 21.76 -15.19
C PRO A 108 -20.30 21.65 -16.69
N ASP A 109 -21.38 21.74 -17.46
CA ASP A 109 -21.43 21.72 -18.92
C ASP A 109 -21.03 20.39 -19.61
N GLY A 110 -22.03 19.53 -19.83
CA GLY A 110 -22.11 18.70 -21.05
C GLY A 110 -21.16 17.51 -21.19
N PHE A 111 -20.37 17.16 -20.18
CA PHE A 111 -19.61 15.91 -20.19
C PHE A 111 -20.44 14.76 -19.62
N SER A 112 -20.54 13.68 -20.39
CA SER A 112 -21.27 12.46 -20.10
C SER A 112 -20.85 11.80 -18.77
N ASP A 113 -21.67 10.84 -18.32
CA ASP A 113 -21.53 9.88 -17.21
C ASP A 113 -20.26 8.99 -17.28
N GLU A 114 -19.12 9.59 -17.63
CA GLU A 114 -17.80 8.98 -17.64
C GLU A 114 -17.18 9.16 -16.26
N LYS A 115 -16.82 8.04 -15.62
CA LYS A 115 -16.01 7.97 -14.39
C LYS A 115 -14.97 9.10 -14.35
N HIS A 116 -15.24 10.14 -13.57
CA HIS A 116 -14.36 11.30 -13.45
C HIS A 116 -12.99 10.82 -12.93
N ASP A 117 -11.98 10.92 -13.79
CA ASP A 117 -10.55 10.63 -13.54
C ASP A 117 -10.17 9.79 -12.31
N GLY A 118 -10.28 8.47 -12.41
CA GLY A 118 -9.48 7.56 -11.59
C GLY A 118 -9.73 7.58 -10.07
N TYR A 119 -10.76 8.28 -9.60
CA TYR A 119 -11.19 8.28 -8.20
C TYR A 119 -12.18 7.15 -7.96
N TYR A 120 -11.90 6.34 -6.93
CA TYR A 120 -12.80 5.28 -6.49
C TYR A 120 -14.06 5.87 -5.88
N THR A 121 -15.23 5.39 -6.29
CA THR A 121 -16.49 5.76 -5.66
C THR A 121 -16.60 5.15 -4.27
N PHE A 122 -17.47 5.70 -3.42
CA PHE A 122 -17.76 5.08 -2.12
C PHE A 122 -18.32 3.65 -2.29
N ALA A 123 -19.10 3.42 -3.35
CA ALA A 123 -19.58 2.09 -3.71
C ALA A 123 -18.41 1.15 -4.05
N ASP A 124 -17.43 1.61 -4.83
CA ASP A 124 -16.22 0.83 -5.13
C ASP A 124 -15.42 0.53 -3.86
N GLN A 125 -15.23 1.52 -2.98
CA GLN A 125 -14.54 1.36 -1.70
C GLN A 125 -15.19 0.28 -0.85
N LYS A 126 -16.53 0.31 -0.72
CA LYS A 126 -17.30 -0.68 0.03
C LYS A 126 -17.24 -2.06 -0.63
N ALA A 127 -17.31 -2.14 -1.96
CA ALA A 127 -17.19 -3.40 -2.68
C ALA A 127 -15.81 -4.05 -2.47
N ILE A 128 -14.73 -3.28 -2.60
CA ILE A 128 -13.36 -3.73 -2.34
C ILE A 128 -13.20 -4.17 -0.88
N PHE A 129 -13.80 -3.45 0.07
CA PHE A 129 -13.77 -3.78 1.49
C PHE A 129 -14.43 -5.14 1.78
N GLU A 130 -15.63 -5.38 1.24
CA GLU A 130 -16.32 -6.67 1.41
C GLU A 130 -15.60 -7.81 0.70
N GLU A 131 -15.06 -7.57 -0.49
CA GLU A 131 -14.27 -8.56 -1.20
C GLU A 131 -12.99 -8.92 -0.41
N LEU A 132 -12.33 -7.94 0.20
CA LEU A 132 -11.20 -8.18 1.09
C LEU A 132 -11.62 -9.01 2.31
N ARG A 133 -12.78 -8.73 2.91
CA ARG A 133 -13.35 -9.51 4.03
C ARG A 133 -13.46 -10.98 3.66
N ILE A 134 -14.12 -11.25 2.53
CA ILE A 134 -14.33 -12.60 2.00
C ILE A 134 -12.98 -13.31 1.82
N ASN A 135 -12.03 -12.66 1.17
CA ASN A 135 -10.71 -13.23 0.88
C ASN A 135 -9.88 -13.51 2.15
N VAL A 136 -9.90 -12.60 3.14
CA VAL A 136 -9.24 -12.80 4.45
C VAL A 136 -9.81 -14.00 5.20
N HIS A 137 -11.14 -14.14 5.23
CA HIS A 137 -11.78 -15.25 5.94
C HIS A 137 -11.70 -16.59 5.19
N ARG A 138 -11.52 -16.57 3.86
CA ARG A 138 -11.27 -17.78 3.05
C ARG A 138 -9.82 -18.24 3.10
N ALA A 139 -8.86 -17.32 3.20
CA ALA A 139 -7.43 -17.63 3.17
C ALA A 139 -7.03 -18.67 4.24
N GLY A 140 -6.58 -19.84 3.80
CA GLY A 140 -6.25 -20.98 4.66
C GLY A 140 -7.13 -22.23 4.45
N ARG A 141 -8.24 -22.12 3.72
CA ARG A 141 -9.08 -23.27 3.29
C ARG A 141 -8.88 -23.65 1.81
N GLU A 142 -8.48 -22.70 0.98
CA GLU A 142 -8.32 -22.83 -0.47
C GLU A 142 -6.87 -22.54 -0.91
N LYS A 143 -6.59 -22.61 -2.23
CA LYS A 143 -5.34 -22.15 -2.84
C LYS A 143 -5.02 -20.72 -2.37
N LYS A 144 -3.73 -20.35 -2.39
CA LYS A 144 -3.25 -19.03 -1.94
C LYS A 144 -4.05 -17.89 -2.56
N CYS A 145 -4.68 -17.10 -1.71
CA CYS A 145 -5.44 -15.92 -2.09
C CYS A 145 -4.51 -14.71 -2.21
N MET A 146 -4.03 -14.46 -3.42
CA MET A 146 -3.16 -13.32 -3.72
C MET A 146 -3.93 -12.00 -3.74
N GLU A 147 -5.25 -12.08 -3.90
CA GLU A 147 -6.21 -11.00 -3.94
C GLU A 147 -6.17 -10.16 -2.66
N ILE A 148 -5.85 -10.76 -1.50
CA ILE A 148 -5.64 -10.01 -0.24
C ILE A 148 -4.65 -8.86 -0.44
N LEU A 149 -3.53 -9.10 -1.12
CA LEU A 149 -2.50 -8.07 -1.34
C LEU A 149 -2.99 -6.98 -2.30
N THR A 150 -3.72 -7.37 -3.34
CA THR A 150 -4.24 -6.44 -4.35
C THR A 150 -5.38 -5.57 -3.79
N LEU A 151 -6.36 -6.19 -3.15
CA LEU A 151 -7.54 -5.53 -2.57
C LEU A 151 -7.15 -4.60 -1.43
N SER A 152 -6.30 -5.06 -0.49
CA SER A 152 -5.81 -4.18 0.59
C SER A 152 -5.01 -2.99 0.04
N SER A 153 -4.28 -3.18 -1.06
CA SER A 153 -3.56 -2.09 -1.73
C SER A 153 -4.49 -1.06 -2.34
N PHE A 154 -5.51 -1.50 -3.08
CA PHE A 154 -6.49 -0.59 -3.67
C PHE A 154 -7.29 0.15 -2.61
N LEU A 155 -7.74 -0.55 -1.57
CA LEU A 155 -8.49 0.04 -0.48
C LEU A 155 -7.66 1.09 0.27
N ALA A 156 -6.38 0.80 0.56
CA ALA A 156 -5.51 1.79 1.20
C ALA A 156 -5.40 3.06 0.35
N ARG A 157 -5.26 2.95 -0.98
CA ARG A 157 -5.19 4.12 -1.87
C ARG A 157 -6.52 4.86 -1.98
N SER A 158 -7.63 4.13 -2.11
CA SER A 158 -8.95 4.74 -2.26
C SER A 158 -9.37 5.50 -1.00
N LEU A 159 -8.88 5.11 0.17
CA LEU A 159 -9.08 5.80 1.45
C LEU A 159 -8.06 6.91 1.73
N GLY A 160 -7.14 7.20 0.79
CA GLY A 160 -6.06 8.17 1.00
C GLY A 160 -4.99 7.73 2.02
N GLY A 161 -4.93 6.44 2.33
CA GLY A 161 -4.02 5.87 3.32
C GLY A 161 -2.58 5.73 2.82
N GLY A 162 -1.62 5.88 3.75
CA GLY A 162 -0.23 5.52 3.51
C GLY A 162 -0.06 4.01 3.37
N ARG A 163 0.77 3.56 2.42
CA ARG A 163 0.92 2.14 2.12
C ARG A 163 2.36 1.75 1.85
N VAL A 164 2.77 0.63 2.40
CA VAL A 164 4.10 0.04 2.23
C VAL A 164 3.97 -1.41 1.77
N THR A 165 4.76 -1.78 0.75
CA THR A 165 4.89 -3.16 0.30
C THR A 165 6.32 -3.62 0.53
N CYS A 166 6.49 -4.73 1.26
CA CYS A 166 7.82 -5.26 1.53
C CYS A 166 7.78 -6.79 1.62
N CYS A 167 8.83 -7.42 1.09
CA CYS A 167 9.15 -8.82 1.35
C CYS A 167 10.42 -8.91 2.19
N LYS A 168 10.84 -10.12 2.60
CA LYS A 168 12.03 -10.36 3.45
C LYS A 168 13.26 -9.50 3.07
N SER A 169 13.56 -9.37 1.79
CA SER A 169 14.73 -8.64 1.28
C SER A 169 14.42 -7.29 0.58
N ALA A 170 13.15 -6.86 0.57
CA ALA A 170 12.62 -5.66 -0.12
C ALA A 170 12.93 -5.54 -1.63
N LYS A 171 13.44 -6.61 -2.25
CA LYS A 171 13.89 -6.65 -3.66
C LYS A 171 12.87 -7.31 -4.56
N ASP A 172 12.90 -8.64 -4.63
CA ASP A 172 12.38 -9.41 -5.76
C ASP A 172 10.86 -9.55 -5.70
N ARG A 173 10.32 -10.17 -4.65
CA ARG A 173 8.87 -10.30 -4.46
C ARG A 173 8.20 -8.92 -4.26
N THR A 174 8.93 -7.98 -3.67
CA THR A 174 8.49 -6.58 -3.56
C THR A 174 8.37 -5.95 -4.95
N ALA A 175 9.36 -6.13 -5.84
CA ALA A 175 9.28 -5.66 -7.21
C ALA A 175 8.09 -6.28 -7.95
N MET A 176 7.87 -7.59 -7.81
CA MET A 176 6.74 -8.26 -8.46
C MET A 176 5.39 -7.66 -8.03
N SER A 177 5.20 -7.42 -6.72
CA SER A 177 3.98 -6.81 -6.20
C SER A 177 3.82 -5.34 -6.63
N VAL A 178 4.87 -4.54 -6.52
CA VAL A 178 4.85 -3.11 -6.86
C VAL A 178 4.56 -2.89 -8.35
N THR A 179 5.20 -3.64 -9.25
CA THR A 179 4.96 -3.45 -10.69
C THR A 179 3.57 -3.93 -11.12
N LEU A 180 3.05 -4.98 -10.48
CA LEU A 180 1.69 -5.47 -10.75
C LEU A 180 0.65 -4.41 -10.35
N GLU A 181 0.84 -3.83 -9.18
CA GLU A 181 -0.01 -2.74 -8.71
C GLU A 181 0.11 -1.50 -9.59
N GLN A 182 1.32 -1.11 -10.01
CA GLN A 182 1.51 0.02 -10.93
C GLN A 182 0.75 -0.19 -12.24
N ALA A 183 0.82 -1.39 -12.83
CA ALA A 183 0.05 -1.72 -14.03
C ALA A 183 -1.45 -1.68 -13.80
N ASN A 184 -1.92 -2.19 -12.65
CA ASN A 184 -3.30 -2.09 -12.23
C ASN A 184 -3.77 -0.62 -12.11
N LEU A 185 -2.96 0.26 -11.52
CA LEU A 185 -3.28 1.69 -11.42
C LEU A 185 -3.36 2.35 -12.79
N PHE A 186 -2.52 1.96 -13.74
CA PHE A 186 -2.67 2.44 -15.11
C PHE A 186 -4.03 2.07 -15.70
N VAL A 187 -4.52 0.87 -15.45
CA VAL A 187 -5.85 0.43 -15.89
C VAL A 187 -6.96 1.22 -15.19
N HIS A 188 -6.93 1.27 -13.86
CA HIS A 188 -8.05 1.80 -13.09
C HIS A 188 -8.07 3.33 -12.99
N CYS A 189 -6.91 3.97 -12.98
CA CYS A 189 -6.79 5.40 -12.73
C CYS A 189 -6.32 6.20 -13.95
N HIS A 190 -5.71 5.55 -14.96
CA HIS A 190 -5.12 6.23 -16.12
C HIS A 190 -5.62 5.68 -17.46
N ARG A 191 -6.77 5.00 -17.47
CA ARG A 191 -7.49 4.54 -18.67
C ARG A 191 -6.65 3.66 -19.60
N LEU A 192 -5.64 2.96 -19.07
CA LEU A 192 -4.95 1.92 -19.84
C LEU A 192 -5.93 0.79 -20.13
N ARG A 193 -5.99 0.37 -21.40
CA ARG A 193 -6.79 -0.78 -21.82
C ARG A 193 -6.43 -2.03 -20.98
N PRO A 194 -7.40 -2.73 -20.37
CA PRO A 194 -7.13 -3.87 -19.49
C PRO A 194 -6.25 -4.95 -20.10
N GLU A 195 -6.34 -5.16 -21.42
CA GLU A 195 -5.58 -6.15 -22.18
C GLU A 195 -4.07 -5.84 -22.18
N LEU A 196 -3.69 -4.57 -21.97
CA LEU A 196 -2.30 -4.13 -21.89
C LEU A 196 -1.69 -4.27 -20.49
N ARG A 197 -2.47 -4.61 -19.46
CA ARG A 197 -1.99 -4.70 -18.07
C ARG A 197 -0.78 -5.61 -17.92
N ASP A 198 -0.86 -6.82 -18.49
CA ASP A 198 0.20 -7.83 -18.32
C ASP A 198 1.44 -7.47 -19.14
N PHE A 199 1.25 -6.83 -20.30
CA PHE A 199 2.33 -6.24 -21.09
C PHE A 199 3.06 -5.15 -20.29
N VAL A 200 2.33 -4.18 -19.73
CA VAL A 200 2.93 -3.09 -18.93
C VAL A 200 3.60 -3.64 -17.66
N THR A 201 2.99 -4.62 -17.00
CA THR A 201 3.61 -5.31 -15.86
C THR A 201 4.96 -5.91 -16.25
N SER A 202 5.03 -6.58 -17.39
CA SER A 202 6.26 -7.18 -17.92
C SER A 202 7.28 -6.11 -18.32
N LEU A 203 6.85 -5.03 -18.98
CA LEU A 203 7.69 -3.89 -19.36
C LEU A 203 8.36 -3.27 -18.13
N LEU A 204 7.59 -3.00 -17.06
CA LEU A 204 8.10 -2.44 -15.81
C LEU A 204 9.07 -3.40 -15.11
N ARG A 205 8.83 -4.71 -15.17
CA ARG A 205 9.74 -5.71 -14.60
C ARG A 205 11.04 -5.85 -15.37
N THR A 206 11.00 -5.68 -16.70
CA THR A 206 12.17 -5.84 -17.59
C THR A 206 13.00 -4.56 -17.67
N HIS A 207 12.36 -3.40 -17.83
CA HIS A 207 13.04 -2.13 -18.12
C HIS A 207 12.84 -1.08 -17.02
N GLY A 208 11.96 -1.34 -16.05
CA GLY A 208 11.68 -0.39 -14.98
C GLY A 208 12.73 -0.38 -13.87
N VAL A 209 12.60 0.62 -13.00
CA VAL A 209 13.57 0.96 -11.96
C VAL A 209 13.74 -0.09 -10.86
N ARG A 210 12.81 -1.04 -10.73
CA ARG A 210 12.86 -2.05 -9.66
C ARG A 210 14.03 -3.03 -9.79
N ARG A 211 14.63 -3.17 -10.99
CA ARG A 211 15.88 -3.94 -11.18
C ARG A 211 17.09 -3.23 -10.57
N GLU A 212 17.04 -1.91 -10.40
CA GLU A 212 18.11 -1.15 -9.72
C GLU A 212 18.18 -1.49 -8.24
N ASN A 213 17.06 -1.82 -7.60
CA ASN A 213 17.06 -2.34 -6.23
C ASN A 213 17.89 -3.62 -6.14
N ALA A 214 17.77 -4.52 -7.12
CA ALA A 214 18.62 -5.70 -7.19
C ALA A 214 20.09 -5.29 -7.42
N ARG A 215 20.39 -4.42 -8.39
CA ARG A 215 21.77 -3.96 -8.65
C ARG A 215 22.45 -3.37 -7.43
N LYS A 216 21.79 -2.45 -6.72
CA LYS A 216 22.36 -1.79 -5.53
C LYS A 216 22.60 -2.75 -4.37
N ASN A 217 21.80 -3.81 -4.28
CA ASN A 217 21.90 -4.80 -3.20
C ASN A 217 22.83 -5.96 -3.55
N ILE A 218 22.85 -6.39 -4.81
CA ILE A 218 23.49 -7.62 -5.28
C ILE A 218 24.49 -7.47 -6.42
N GLY A 219 24.80 -6.25 -6.83
CA GLY A 219 25.72 -5.95 -7.92
C GLY A 219 25.14 -6.18 -9.32
N GLN A 220 24.01 -6.90 -9.43
CA GLN A 220 23.38 -7.24 -10.70
C GLN A 220 21.94 -6.75 -10.78
N ALA A 221 21.57 -6.20 -11.93
CA ALA A 221 20.19 -5.86 -12.25
C ALA A 221 19.38 -7.11 -12.63
N LYS A 222 19.42 -8.18 -11.85
CA LYS A 222 18.66 -9.42 -12.07
C LYS A 222 17.91 -9.79 -10.80
N TYR A 223 16.67 -10.23 -10.95
CA TYR A 223 15.90 -10.75 -9.83
C TYR A 223 16.53 -12.07 -9.34
N CYS A 224 16.58 -12.23 -8.02
CA CYS A 224 17.20 -13.35 -7.34
C CYS A 224 16.24 -14.55 -7.21
N PHE A 225 15.57 -14.91 -8.31
CA PHE A 225 14.79 -16.13 -8.42
C PHE A 225 15.55 -17.15 -9.26
N SER A 226 15.69 -18.39 -8.76
CA SER A 226 16.07 -19.51 -9.61
C SER A 226 14.97 -19.82 -10.63
N ALA A 227 15.31 -20.54 -11.71
CA ALA A 227 14.32 -20.92 -12.73
C ALA A 227 13.12 -21.68 -12.12
N LEU A 228 13.40 -22.65 -11.23
CA LEU A 228 12.36 -23.38 -10.50
C LEU A 228 11.56 -22.46 -9.57
N GLN A 229 12.21 -21.58 -8.82
CA GLN A 229 11.50 -20.64 -7.94
C GLN A 229 10.55 -19.74 -8.74
N ASN A 230 10.99 -19.21 -9.89
CA ASN A 230 10.16 -18.37 -10.73
C ASN A 230 8.99 -19.15 -11.34
N TYR A 231 9.24 -20.38 -11.79
CA TYR A 231 8.20 -21.25 -12.33
C TYR A 231 7.07 -21.51 -11.32
N MET A 232 7.40 -21.66 -10.04
CA MET A 232 6.47 -21.94 -8.95
C MET A 232 5.75 -20.71 -8.37
N LEU A 233 6.01 -19.50 -8.89
CA LEU A 233 5.25 -18.31 -8.48
C LEU A 233 3.87 -18.30 -9.17
N PRO A 234 2.86 -17.68 -8.54
CA PRO A 234 1.61 -17.33 -9.21
C PRO A 234 1.90 -16.56 -10.50
N SER A 235 1.10 -16.78 -11.54
CA SER A 235 1.32 -16.20 -12.88
C SER A 235 1.60 -14.69 -12.83
N ALA A 236 0.74 -13.93 -12.11
CA ALA A 236 0.88 -12.49 -11.95
C ALA A 236 2.16 -12.05 -11.23
N TYR A 237 2.88 -12.95 -10.54
CA TYR A 237 4.09 -12.68 -9.77
C TYR A 237 5.37 -13.24 -10.41
N LYS A 238 5.30 -13.84 -11.61
CA LYS A 238 6.49 -14.33 -12.31
C LYS A 238 7.32 -13.17 -12.87
N CYS A 239 8.65 -13.27 -12.78
CA CYS A 239 9.54 -12.36 -13.48
C CYS A 239 9.64 -12.74 -14.97
N PRO A 240 9.75 -11.76 -15.89
CA PRO A 240 9.91 -12.03 -17.32
C PRO A 240 11.19 -12.84 -17.66
N PRO A 241 11.21 -13.55 -18.79
CA PRO A 241 12.42 -14.22 -19.28
C PRO A 241 13.63 -13.28 -19.35
N GLY A 242 14.82 -13.80 -19.04
CA GLY A 242 16.07 -13.02 -19.05
C GLY A 242 16.26 -12.02 -17.90
N THR A 243 15.23 -11.81 -17.06
CA THR A 243 15.32 -10.86 -15.92
C THR A 243 15.66 -11.53 -14.58
N GLY A 244 15.54 -12.85 -14.49
CA GLY A 244 15.86 -13.65 -13.29
C GLY A 244 17.28 -14.23 -13.26
N GLY A 245 17.56 -15.10 -12.30
CA GLY A 245 18.86 -15.76 -12.17
C GLY A 245 19.98 -14.89 -11.60
N GLY A 246 19.65 -13.79 -10.92
CA GLY A 246 20.64 -13.07 -10.12
C GLY A 246 21.09 -13.93 -8.95
N SER A 247 22.37 -14.25 -8.86
CA SER A 247 22.97 -14.87 -7.68
C SER A 247 23.91 -13.88 -7.00
N LYS A 248 23.88 -13.85 -5.67
CA LYS A 248 25.11 -13.59 -4.91
C LYS A 248 25.70 -14.95 -4.59
N SER A 249 26.94 -15.20 -5.01
CA SER A 249 27.88 -15.97 -4.20
C SER A 249 27.95 -15.36 -2.80
#